data_AF-A0AAJ1BFX2-F1
#
_entry.id   AF-A0AAJ1BFX2-F1
#
_cell.length_a   1.000
_cell.length_b   1.000
_cell.length_c   1.000
_cell.angle_alpha   90.00
_cell.angle_beta   90.00
_cell.angle_gamma   90.00
#
_symmetry.space_group_name_H-M   'P 1'
#
loop_
_entity.id
_entity.type
_entity.pdbx_description
1 polymer ?
#
loop_
_entity_poly.entity_id
_entity_poly.type
_entity_poly.pdbx_seq_one_letter_code
_entity_poly.pdbx_strand_id
1 'polypeptide(L)'
;MSAFEKRRRLSGREAEMSVRELMGRWVDERPDQGDSLTLYKEDGRIFLETWFSDGCHSRDEMRLTETDSGLKLEDLGGNFFGEYFMVTQAGLEFCNHRGSYYTAPARDEVLVA
;
A
#
# COMPACT_ATOMS: atom_id res chain seq x y z
N MET A 1 -33.83 14.05 -30.07
CA MET A 1 -32.86 13.57 -29.07
C MET A 1 -33.60 13.36 -27.75
N SER A 2 -33.64 12.12 -27.26
CA SER A 2 -34.52 11.69 -26.16
C SER A 2 -33.83 11.82 -24.81
N ALA A 3 -34.58 12.15 -23.75
CA ALA A 3 -34.11 12.17 -22.36
C ALA A 3 -33.47 10.84 -21.90
N PHE A 4 -33.72 9.75 -22.63
CA PHE A 4 -33.09 8.44 -22.41
C PHE A 4 -31.60 8.40 -22.78
N GLU A 5 -31.13 9.17 -23.76
CA GLU A 5 -29.70 9.20 -24.11
C GLU A 5 -28.86 9.96 -23.08
N LYS A 6 -29.47 10.90 -22.35
CA LYS A 6 -28.81 11.60 -21.24
C LYS A 6 -28.57 10.69 -20.02
N ARG A 7 -29.42 9.68 -19.79
CA ARG A 7 -29.28 8.76 -18.64
C ARG A 7 -28.16 7.73 -18.83
N ARG A 8 -27.82 7.38 -20.07
CA ARG A 8 -26.74 6.42 -20.36
C ARG A 8 -25.33 7.02 -20.24
N ARG A 9 -25.20 8.35 -20.11
CA ARG A 9 -23.92 9.03 -19.85
C ARG A 9 -23.60 9.20 -18.36
N LEU A 10 -24.56 8.97 -17.47
CA LEU A 10 -24.36 9.10 -16.02
C LEU A 10 -23.99 7.77 -15.36
N SER A 11 -24.38 6.62 -15.92
CA SER A 11 -23.99 5.31 -15.38
C SER A 11 -22.52 4.92 -15.62
N GLY A 12 -21.79 5.66 -16.46
CA GLY A 12 -20.36 5.45 -16.71
C GLY A 12 -19.44 6.21 -15.74
N ARG A 13 -20.01 7.06 -14.88
CA ARG A 13 -19.24 7.90 -13.94
C ARG A 13 -19.43 7.49 -12.47
N GLU A 14 -20.41 6.62 -12.21
CA GLU A 14 -20.69 6.03 -10.89
C GLU A 14 -20.01 4.65 -10.73
N ALA A 15 -19.39 4.11 -11.79
CA ALA A 15 -18.68 2.83 -11.80
C ALA A 15 -17.16 2.94 -11.55
N GLU A 16 -16.67 4.12 -11.18
CA GLU A 16 -15.26 4.37 -10.83
C GLU A 16 -15.16 4.77 -9.35
N MET A 17 -15.98 4.15 -8.50
CA MET A 17 -15.59 3.99 -7.10
C MET A 17 -14.55 2.87 -7.08
N SER A 18 -13.27 3.24 -7.16
CA SER A 18 -12.19 2.30 -6.99
C SER A 18 -12.36 1.61 -5.62
N VAL A 19 -12.74 0.33 -5.63
CA VAL A 19 -12.81 -0.45 -4.39
C VAL A 19 -11.37 -0.70 -3.98
N ARG A 20 -10.91 0.01 -2.94
CA ARG A 20 -9.61 -0.25 -2.34
C ARG A 20 -9.69 -1.56 -1.57
N GLU A 21 -8.98 -2.58 -2.06
CA GLU A 21 -8.80 -3.84 -1.36
C GLU A 21 -7.64 -3.67 -0.37
N LEU A 22 -7.97 -3.63 0.92
CA LEU A 22 -6.99 -3.47 1.99
C LEU A 22 -6.17 -4.76 2.16
N MET A 23 -4.85 -4.65 2.04
CA MET A 23 -3.93 -5.78 2.20
C MET A 23 -3.23 -5.76 3.56
N GLY A 24 -3.05 -4.57 4.15
CA GLY A 24 -2.53 -4.47 5.51
C GLY A 24 -2.34 -3.03 6.01
N ARG A 25 -2.19 -2.89 7.32
CA ARG A 25 -1.92 -1.63 8.01
C ARG A 25 -0.88 -1.83 9.09
N TRP A 26 0.03 -0.87 9.20
CA TRP A 26 1.10 -0.87 10.19
C TRP A 26 1.33 0.54 10.71
N VAL A 27 1.97 0.63 11.87
CA VAL A 27 2.46 1.89 12.43
C VAL A 27 3.96 1.75 12.64
N ASP A 28 4.71 2.74 12.19
CA ASP A 28 6.13 2.86 12.51
C ASP A 28 6.28 3.35 13.95
N GLU A 29 6.61 2.41 14.84
CA GLU A 29 6.76 2.63 16.27
C GLU A 29 8.19 3.05 16.66
N ARG A 30 9.07 3.35 15.68
CA ARG A 30 10.38 3.95 15.98
C ARG A 30 10.18 5.30 16.69
N PRO A 31 11.05 5.64 17.67
CA PRO A 31 10.97 6.92 18.37
C PRO A 31 10.85 8.09 17.38
N ASP A 32 9.89 8.97 17.63
CA ASP A 32 9.62 10.19 16.86
C ASP A 32 9.18 10.00 15.39
N GLN A 33 8.84 8.79 14.93
CA GLN A 33 8.24 8.59 13.60
C GLN A 33 6.70 8.57 13.70
N GLY A 34 6.12 7.48 14.23
CA GLY A 34 4.68 7.35 14.43
C GLY A 34 3.87 7.25 13.13
N ASP A 35 4.53 7.01 12.00
CA ASP A 35 3.92 7.05 10.68
C ASP A 35 2.96 5.87 10.49
N SER A 36 1.81 6.10 9.89
CA SER A 36 0.85 5.03 9.58
C SER A 36 0.99 4.59 8.13
N LEU A 37 1.24 3.31 7.92
CA LEU A 37 1.42 2.70 6.60
C LEU A 37 0.21 1.86 6.24
N THR A 38 -0.35 2.07 5.05
CA THR A 38 -1.48 1.29 4.52
C THR A 38 -1.12 0.73 3.15
N LEU A 39 -1.13 -0.60 3.03
CA LEU A 39 -0.98 -1.29 1.75
C LEU A 39 -2.35 -1.67 1.22
N TYR A 40 -2.64 -1.29 -0.01
CA TYR A 40 -3.89 -1.63 -0.67
C TYR A 40 -3.72 -1.82 -2.17
N LYS A 41 -4.67 -2.55 -2.74
CA LYS A 41 -4.83 -2.69 -4.18
C LYS A 41 -5.96 -1.80 -4.66
N GLU A 42 -5.70 -1.03 -5.71
CA GLU A 42 -6.66 -0.13 -6.35
C GLU A 42 -6.48 -0.24 -7.87
N ASP A 43 -7.56 -0.55 -8.60
CA ASP A 43 -7.58 -0.69 -10.06
C ASP A 43 -6.48 -1.62 -10.63
N GLY A 44 -6.22 -2.72 -9.91
CA GLY A 44 -5.23 -3.73 -10.28
C GLY A 44 -3.77 -3.34 -9.98
N ARG A 45 -3.53 -2.17 -9.38
CA ARG A 45 -2.22 -1.68 -8.96
C ARG A 45 -2.09 -1.74 -7.44
N ILE A 46 -0.86 -1.82 -6.95
CA ILE A 46 -0.55 -1.88 -5.53
C ILE A 46 0.00 -0.52 -5.09
N PHE A 47 -0.51 0.00 -3.98
CA PHE A 47 -0.06 1.26 -3.40
C PHE A 47 0.29 1.09 -1.94
N LEU A 48 1.42 1.68 -1.53
CA LEU A 48 1.72 1.94 -0.14
C LEU A 48 1.47 3.42 0.14
N GLU A 49 0.54 3.69 1.04
CA GLU A 49 0.24 5.05 1.50
C GLU A 49 0.83 5.23 2.90
N THR A 50 1.64 6.28 3.08
CA THR A 50 2.27 6.61 4.35
C THR A 50 1.71 7.93 4.84
N TRP A 51 1.11 7.94 6.02
CA TRP A 51 0.66 9.16 6.72
C TRP A 51 1.69 9.54 7.77
N PHE A 52 2.32 10.69 7.57
CA PHE A 52 3.35 11.22 8.45
C PHE A 52 2.74 11.98 9.62
N SER A 53 3.45 12.02 10.73
CA SER A 53 3.01 12.74 11.95
C SER A 53 2.84 14.25 11.76
N ASP A 54 3.43 14.85 10.72
CA ASP A 54 3.27 16.25 10.33
C ASP A 54 1.97 16.53 9.54
N GLY A 55 1.18 15.49 9.24
CA GLY A 55 -0.06 15.57 8.49
C GLY A 55 0.11 15.50 6.97
N CYS A 56 1.35 15.39 6.47
CA CYS A 56 1.61 15.04 5.07
C CYS A 56 1.37 13.55 4.83
N HIS A 57 1.23 13.17 3.56
CA HIS A 57 1.22 11.76 3.16
C HIS A 57 1.95 11.54 1.84
N SER A 58 2.51 10.34 1.69
CA SER A 58 2.97 9.80 0.41
C SER A 58 2.02 8.72 -0.07
N ARG A 59 1.99 8.51 -1.38
CA ARG A 59 1.27 7.41 -2.01
C ARG A 59 2.12 6.90 -3.16
N ASP A 60 2.74 5.76 -2.92
CA ASP A 60 3.78 5.22 -3.79
C ASP A 60 3.28 3.93 -4.46
N GLU A 61 3.43 3.83 -5.79
CA GLU A 61 3.02 2.64 -6.55
C GLU A 61 4.09 1.55 -6.41
N MET A 62 3.67 0.36 -5.98
CA MET A 62 4.58 -0.73 -5.65
C MET A 62 4.51 -1.85 -6.68
N ARG A 63 5.68 -2.42 -7.02
CA ARG A 63 5.78 -3.76 -7.59
C ARG A 63 5.71 -4.78 -6.46
N LEU A 64 4.72 -5.66 -6.53
CA LEU A 64 4.55 -6.77 -5.61
C LEU A 64 5.12 -8.05 -6.22
N THR A 65 5.97 -8.75 -5.48
CA THR A 65 6.53 -10.07 -5.85
C THR A 65 6.30 -11.05 -4.70
N GLU A 66 5.64 -12.17 -4.99
CA GLU A 66 5.49 -13.26 -4.02
C GLU A 66 6.84 -13.98 -3.81
N THR A 67 7.14 -14.33 -2.57
CA THR A 67 8.35 -15.04 -2.15
C THR A 67 8.00 -16.09 -1.11
N ASP A 68 8.93 -17.03 -0.85
CA ASP A 68 8.73 -18.07 0.18
C ASP A 68 8.52 -17.50 1.60
N SER A 69 8.94 -16.26 1.84
CA SER A 69 8.87 -15.60 3.16
C SER A 69 7.74 -14.58 3.29
N GLY A 70 7.00 -14.30 2.20
CA GLY A 70 5.95 -13.29 2.16
C GLY A 70 5.95 -12.47 0.87
N LEU A 71 5.43 -11.24 0.94
CA LEU A 71 5.30 -10.36 -0.24
C LEU A 71 6.40 -9.31 -0.23
N LYS A 72 7.22 -9.25 -1.28
CA LYS A 72 8.19 -8.18 -1.49
C LYS A 72 7.53 -7.01 -2.21
N LEU A 73 7.73 -5.80 -1.70
CA LEU A 73 7.26 -4.55 -2.28
C LEU A 73 8.45 -3.68 -2.69
N GLU A 74 8.48 -3.28 -3.95
CA GLU A 74 9.51 -2.40 -4.52
C GLU A 74 8.85 -1.18 -5.18
N ASP A 75 9.24 0.03 -4.77
CA ASP A 75 8.71 1.27 -5.34
C ASP A 75 9.04 1.41 -6.84
N LEU A 76 8.01 1.64 -7.66
CA LEU A 76 8.12 1.88 -9.09
C LEU A 76 8.57 3.32 -9.43
N GLY A 77 8.35 4.28 -8.53
CA GLY A 77 8.74 5.69 -8.67
C GLY A 77 10.25 5.91 -8.62
N GLY A 78 11.00 4.92 -8.14
CA GLY A 78 12.46 4.88 -8.19
C GLY A 78 13.05 4.64 -6.81
N ASN A 79 13.66 3.48 -6.63
CA ASN A 79 14.37 3.14 -5.41
C ASN A 79 15.90 3.19 -5.64
N PHE A 80 16.48 4.36 -5.44
CA PHE A 80 17.89 4.60 -5.78
C PHE A 80 18.88 3.92 -4.81
N PHE A 81 18.42 3.46 -3.65
CA PHE A 81 19.28 2.93 -2.58
C PHE A 81 19.06 1.44 -2.28
N GLY A 82 18.20 0.78 -3.06
CA GLY A 82 17.90 -0.66 -2.91
C GLY A 82 17.10 -0.96 -1.65
N GLU A 83 16.33 0.01 -1.17
CA GLU A 83 15.36 -0.18 -0.09
C GLU A 83 14.17 -0.98 -0.63
N TYR A 84 13.51 -1.74 0.22
CA TYR A 84 12.28 -2.45 -0.14
C TYR A 84 11.54 -2.83 1.13
N PHE A 85 10.27 -3.21 0.99
CA PHE A 85 9.50 -3.73 2.10
C PHE A 85 9.24 -5.23 1.93
N MET A 86 9.16 -5.95 3.04
CA MET A 86 8.63 -7.31 3.07
C MET A 86 7.39 -7.35 3.96
N VAL A 87 6.27 -7.82 3.42
CA VAL A 87 5.10 -8.16 4.21
C VAL A 87 5.25 -9.62 4.62
N THR A 88 5.48 -9.86 5.91
CA THR A 88 5.64 -11.18 6.50
C THR A 88 4.61 -11.40 7.61
N GLN A 89 4.57 -12.60 8.19
CA GLN A 89 3.69 -12.87 9.35
C GLN A 89 4.06 -12.03 10.59
N ALA A 90 5.31 -11.57 10.69
CA ALA A 90 5.74 -10.71 11.78
C ALA A 90 5.29 -9.25 11.62
N GLY A 91 5.03 -8.82 10.38
CA GLY A 91 4.65 -7.44 10.08
C GLY A 91 5.24 -6.92 8.77
N LEU A 92 5.39 -5.61 8.71
CA LEU A 92 6.03 -4.91 7.59
C LEU A 92 7.49 -4.67 7.92
N GLU A 93 8.38 -5.39 7.24
CA GLU A 93 9.81 -5.25 7.39
C GLU A 93 10.35 -4.18 6.43
N PHE A 94 11.21 -3.33 6.97
CA PHE A 94 11.93 -2.30 6.25
C PHE A 94 13.33 -2.84 5.96
N CYS A 95 13.63 -3.01 4.68
CA CYS A 95 14.83 -3.71 4.23
C CYS A 95 15.72 -2.82 3.37
N ASN A 96 17.00 -3.11 3.38
CA ASN A 96 17.99 -2.57 2.44
C ASN A 96 18.97 -3.67 2.01
N HIS A 97 20.07 -3.30 1.34
CA HIS A 97 21.10 -4.24 0.90
C HIS A 97 21.76 -5.07 2.01
N ARG A 98 21.63 -4.69 3.29
CA ARG A 98 22.13 -5.43 4.46
C ARG A 98 21.08 -6.33 5.11
N GLY A 99 19.84 -6.31 4.62
CA GLY A 99 18.69 -7.03 5.17
C GLY A 99 17.68 -6.12 5.87
N SER A 100 16.77 -6.74 6.62
CA SER A 100 15.78 -6.03 7.44
C SER A 100 16.46 -5.30 8.59
N TYR A 101 16.16 -4.01 8.75
CA TYR A 101 16.68 -3.18 9.85
C TYR A 101 15.59 -2.75 10.83
N TYR A 102 14.32 -2.92 10.47
CA TYR A 102 13.18 -2.63 11.33
C TYR A 102 11.96 -3.42 10.86
N THR A 103 11.09 -3.82 11.81
CA THR A 103 9.80 -4.44 11.51
C THR A 103 8.71 -3.68 12.25
N ALA A 104 7.78 -3.09 11.50
CA ALA A 104 6.54 -2.58 12.05
C ALA A 104 5.60 -3.77 12.29
N PRO A 105 5.22 -4.08 13.54
CA PRO A 105 4.53 -5.31 13.87
C PRO A 105 3.15 -5.38 13.21
N ALA A 106 2.76 -6.55 12.74
CA ALA A 106 1.38 -6.82 12.36
C ALA A 106 0.48 -6.57 13.57
N ARG A 107 -0.51 -5.68 13.43
CA ARG A 107 -1.68 -5.69 14.34
C ARG A 107 -2.68 -6.70 13.79
N ASP A 108 -3.58 -7.21 14.62
CA ASP A 108 -4.47 -8.37 14.36
C ASP A 108 -5.38 -8.32 13.09
N GLU A 109 -5.17 -7.36 12.18
CA GLU A 109 -5.86 -7.17 10.90
C GLU A 109 -4.94 -7.34 9.66
N VAL A 110 -3.89 -8.15 9.70
CA VAL A 110 -3.20 -8.56 8.45
C VAL A 110 -3.94 -9.74 7.83
N LEU A 111 -4.85 -9.45 6.90
CA LEU A 111 -5.49 -10.45 6.05
C LEU A 111 -4.47 -10.93 5.01
N VAL A 112 -3.66 -11.91 5.38
CA VAL A 112 -2.95 -12.73 4.39
C VAL A 112 -4.01 -13.60 3.71
N ALA A 113 -4.45 -13.20 2.52
CA ALA A 113 -5.34 -13.98 1.67
C ALA A 113 -4.62 -15.20 1.08
#